data_AF-L7CGX5-F1
#
_entry.id   AF-L7CGX5-F1
#
_cell.length_a   1.000
_cell.length_b   1.000
_cell.length_c   1.000
_cell.angle_alpha   90.00
_cell.angle_beta   90.00
_cell.angle_gamma   90.00
#
_symmetry.space_group_name_H-M   'P 1'
#
loop_
_entity.id
_entity.type
_entity.pdbx_description
1 polymer ?
#
loop_
_entity_poly.entity_id
_entity_poly.type
_entity_poly.pdbx_seq_one_letter_code
_entity_poly.pdbx_strand_id
1 'polypeptide(L)'
;MQPARVIGHTRATVKHESLQGRRLVLVQPTGVGEKPDGAPLLVLDELGCRVGDRVMLTSETGPIREMTGFETCPARWSVQGLIDEPTKKKRTRRNRSGIGFQPVIPTQTQQPNSDEPADQPNQ
;
A
#
# COMPACT_ATOMS: atom_id res chain seq x y z
N MET A 1 6.49 -0.96 -8.29
CA MET A 1 6.79 -0.82 -6.85
C MET A 1 7.07 -2.19 -6.26
N GLN A 2 8.06 -2.33 -5.38
CA GLN A 2 8.56 -3.61 -4.85
C GLN A 2 8.65 -3.55 -3.33
N PRO A 3 8.01 -4.46 -2.57
CA PRO A 3 8.18 -4.52 -1.12
C PRO A 3 9.55 -5.09 -0.76
N ALA A 4 10.15 -4.56 0.30
CA ALA A 4 11.45 -5.00 0.79
C ALA A 4 11.56 -4.82 2.31
N ARG A 5 12.56 -5.48 2.90
CA ARG A 5 12.93 -5.33 4.30
C ARG A 5 14.28 -4.66 4.42
N VAL A 6 14.38 -3.65 5.27
CA VAL A 6 15.65 -2.98 5.55
C VAL A 6 16.54 -3.91 6.37
N ILE A 7 17.73 -4.22 5.85
CA ILE A 7 18.69 -5.10 6.52
C ILE A 7 19.90 -4.35 7.07
N GLY A 8 20.15 -3.12 6.61
CA GLY A 8 21.28 -2.33 7.05
C GLY A 8 21.29 -0.92 6.49
N HIS A 9 22.30 -0.16 6.89
CA HIS A 9 22.63 1.14 6.31
C HIS A 9 24.06 1.11 5.79
N THR A 10 24.36 1.92 4.79
CA THR A 10 25.71 2.05 4.26
C THR A 10 26.05 3.51 3.99
N ARG A 11 27.34 3.77 3.82
CA ARG A 11 27.89 5.09 3.48
C ARG A 11 29.04 4.90 2.50
N ALA A 12 29.22 5.88 1.62
CA ALA A 12 30.34 5.94 0.71
C ALA A 12 30.94 7.35 0.76
N THR A 13 32.27 7.43 0.83
CA THR A 13 33.02 8.69 0.80
C THR A 13 33.25 9.16 -0.63
N VAL A 14 33.56 8.23 -1.54
CA VAL A 14 33.66 8.47 -2.98
C VAL A 14 32.36 8.03 -3.65
N LYS A 15 31.63 8.99 -4.20
CA LYS A 15 30.33 8.80 -4.85
C LYS A 15 30.01 9.99 -5.75
N HIS A 16 29.07 9.80 -6.67
CA HIS A 16 28.56 10.88 -7.52
C HIS A 16 28.02 12.04 -6.67
N GLU A 17 28.14 13.27 -7.17
CA GLU A 17 27.71 14.49 -6.47
C GLU A 17 26.24 14.46 -6.05
N SER A 18 25.37 13.87 -6.88
CA SER A 18 23.93 13.73 -6.58
C SER A 18 23.62 12.85 -5.37
N LEU A 19 24.59 12.05 -4.91
CA LEU A 19 24.45 11.17 -3.73
C LEU A 19 25.08 11.79 -2.47
N GLN A 20 25.63 13.00 -2.55
CA GLN A 20 26.18 13.71 -1.41
C GLN A 20 25.07 14.11 -0.43
N GLY A 21 25.32 13.93 0.87
CA GLY A 21 24.31 14.16 1.92
C GLY A 21 23.12 13.19 1.94
N ARG A 22 23.02 12.26 0.97
CA ARG A 22 21.89 11.32 0.90
C ARG A 22 22.11 10.07 1.74
N ARG A 23 21.02 9.59 2.34
CA ARG A 23 21.00 8.36 3.14
C ARG A 23 20.85 7.15 2.21
N LEU A 24 21.73 6.19 2.40
CA LEU A 24 21.76 4.93 1.66
C LEU A 24 21.44 3.77 2.59
N VAL A 25 20.44 2.99 2.21
CA VAL A 25 19.99 1.82 2.97
C VAL A 25 20.13 0.57 2.12
N LEU A 26 20.50 -0.52 2.79
CA LEU A 26 20.57 -1.85 2.19
C LEU A 26 19.26 -2.55 2.52
N VAL A 27 18.57 -3.03 1.48
CA VAL A 27 17.27 -3.69 1.62
C VAL A 27 17.29 -5.05 0.93
N GLN A 28 16.58 -6.00 1.49
CA GLN A 28 16.30 -7.29 0.86
C GLN A 28 14.90 -7.21 0.27
N PRO A 29 14.72 -7.24 -1.07
CA PRO A 29 13.39 -7.37 -1.66
C PRO A 29 12.70 -8.62 -1.14
N THR A 30 11.40 -8.52 -0.93
CA THR A 30 10.58 -9.60 -0.37
C THR A 30 9.52 -10.02 -1.36
N GLY A 31 9.45 -11.32 -1.65
CA GLY A 31 8.40 -11.91 -2.48
C GLY A 31 7.20 -12.38 -1.65
N VAL A 32 6.46 -13.33 -2.21
CA VAL A 32 5.30 -13.94 -1.55
C VAL A 32 5.71 -14.60 -0.23
N GLY A 33 4.98 -14.28 0.84
CA GLY A 33 5.24 -14.82 2.18
C GLY A 33 6.52 -14.27 2.82
N GLU A 34 6.97 -13.06 2.42
CA GLU A 34 8.12 -12.34 3.01
C GLU A 34 9.47 -13.03 2.82
N LYS A 35 9.52 -13.97 1.88
CA LYS A 35 10.76 -14.63 1.52
C LYS A 35 11.68 -13.66 0.77
N PRO A 36 13.00 -13.71 0.98
CA PRO A 36 13.95 -12.98 0.16
C PRO A 36 13.74 -13.24 -1.33
N ASP A 37 13.60 -12.16 -2.09
CA ASP A 37 13.46 -12.18 -3.55
C ASP A 37 14.71 -11.55 -4.17
N GLY A 38 15.60 -12.39 -4.70
CA GLY A 38 16.85 -11.97 -5.32
C GLY A 38 17.89 -11.39 -4.36
N ALA A 39 18.83 -10.62 -4.93
CA ALA A 39 19.94 -10.04 -4.19
C ALA A 39 19.53 -8.76 -3.44
N PRO A 40 20.22 -8.42 -2.33
CA PRO A 40 20.05 -7.14 -1.67
C PRO A 40 20.30 -5.95 -2.59
N LEU A 41 19.51 -4.90 -2.42
CA LEU A 41 19.57 -3.68 -3.20
C LEU A 41 20.02 -2.50 -2.35
N LEU A 42 20.75 -1.58 -2.97
CA LEU A 42 21.09 -0.29 -2.42
C LEU A 42 20.04 0.74 -2.81
N VAL A 43 19.48 1.44 -1.83
CA VAL A 43 18.33 2.32 -2.02
C VAL A 43 18.56 3.66 -1.34
N LEU A 44 18.09 4.74 -1.99
CA LEU A 44 18.03 6.05 -1.38
C LEU A 44 16.80 6.18 -0.46
N ASP A 45 17.00 6.78 0.71
CA ASP A 45 15.95 6.97 1.70
C ASP A 45 15.88 8.40 2.24
N GLU A 46 14.69 9.00 2.20
CA GLU A 46 14.38 10.27 2.88
C GLU A 46 13.40 10.11 4.04
N LEU A 47 12.81 8.92 4.21
CA LEU A 47 11.77 8.68 5.23
C LEU A 47 12.34 8.21 6.58
N GLY A 48 13.64 7.92 6.65
CA GLY A 48 14.31 7.61 7.90
C GLY A 48 14.09 6.16 8.37
N CYS A 49 13.91 5.22 7.46
CA CYS A 49 13.62 3.82 7.78
C CYS A 49 14.75 3.12 8.56
N ARG A 50 14.42 2.18 9.43
CA ARG A 50 15.33 1.48 10.35
C ARG A 50 15.52 0.03 9.94
N VAL A 51 16.58 -0.59 10.44
CA VAL A 51 16.81 -2.03 10.24
C VAL A 51 15.62 -2.80 10.81
N GLY A 52 15.07 -3.70 10.02
CA GLY A 52 13.88 -4.48 10.34
C GLY A 52 12.59 -3.95 9.73
N ASP A 53 12.53 -2.67 9.36
CA ASP A 53 11.33 -2.04 8.79
C ASP A 53 10.98 -2.66 7.44
N ARG A 54 9.68 -2.70 7.15
CA ARG A 54 9.17 -3.01 5.81
C ARG A 54 8.96 -1.71 5.05
N VAL A 55 9.44 -1.71 3.82
CA VAL A 55 9.41 -0.54 2.96
C VAL A 55 8.88 -0.90 1.59
N MET A 56 8.26 0.07 0.94
CA MET A 56 7.90 0.01 -0.47
C MET A 56 8.95 0.76 -1.28
N LEU A 57 9.55 0.08 -2.26
CA LEU A 57 10.55 0.64 -3.15
C LEU A 57 9.93 1.04 -4.49
N THR A 58 10.49 2.05 -5.14
CA THR A 58 10.24 2.33 -6.56
C THR A 58 11.54 2.41 -7.34
N SER A 59 11.47 2.02 -8.61
CA SER A 59 12.56 2.16 -9.59
C SER A 59 12.37 3.35 -10.52
N GLU A 60 11.37 4.19 -10.24
CA GLU A 60 11.07 5.38 -11.04
C GLU A 60 12.05 6.51 -10.73
N THR A 61 12.33 7.32 -11.75
CA THR A 61 13.32 8.40 -11.68
C THR A 61 12.75 9.68 -11.09
N GLY A 62 11.45 9.94 -11.22
CA GLY A 62 10.80 11.16 -10.71
C GLY A 62 11.13 11.43 -9.24
N PRO A 63 10.82 10.51 -8.31
CA PRO A 63 11.13 10.70 -6.90
C PRO A 63 12.61 10.83 -6.60
N ILE A 64 13.48 10.19 -7.40
CA ILE A 64 14.94 10.31 -7.25
C ILE A 64 15.40 11.71 -7.65
N ARG A 65 14.82 12.30 -8.71
CA ARG A 65 15.11 13.67 -9.13
C ARG A 65 14.60 14.67 -8.10
N GLU A 66 13.38 14.51 -7.60
CA GLU A 66 12.80 15.37 -6.56
C GLU A 66 13.64 15.35 -5.28
N MET A 67 14.02 14.16 -4.81
CA MET A 67 14.92 13.99 -3.67
C MET A 67 16.27 14.64 -3.94
N THR A 68 16.95 14.28 -5.04
CA THR A 68 18.37 14.64 -5.23
C THR A 68 18.57 16.07 -5.73
N GLY A 69 17.63 16.62 -6.49
CA GLY A 69 17.74 17.90 -7.20
C GLY A 69 18.53 17.80 -8.51
N PHE A 70 18.91 16.59 -8.94
CA PHE A 70 19.70 16.35 -10.15
C PHE A 70 18.85 15.65 -11.21
N GLU A 71 18.89 16.13 -12.45
CA GLU A 71 18.24 15.46 -13.60
C GLU A 71 18.85 14.09 -13.89
N THR A 72 20.17 13.97 -13.65
CA THR A 72 20.97 12.77 -13.86
C THR A 72 21.50 12.27 -12.51
N CYS A 73 20.90 11.19 -12.01
CA CYS A 73 21.33 10.52 -10.79
C CYS A 73 21.54 9.03 -11.08
N PRO A 74 22.68 8.42 -10.68
CA PRO A 74 22.94 7.00 -10.93
C PRO A 74 22.15 6.05 -10.01
N ALA A 75 21.37 6.57 -9.05
CA ALA A 75 20.53 5.75 -8.20
C ALA A 75 19.35 5.17 -8.99
N ARG A 76 19.10 3.87 -8.80
CA ARG A 76 17.98 3.15 -9.44
C ARG A 76 16.76 3.06 -8.54
N TRP A 77 16.94 3.00 -7.23
CA TRP A 77 15.88 2.69 -6.28
C TRP A 77 15.75 3.77 -5.20
N SER A 78 14.51 4.11 -4.85
CA SER A 78 14.17 4.96 -3.70
C SER A 78 13.10 4.32 -2.83
N VAL A 79 13.15 4.62 -1.52
CA VAL A 79 12.09 4.28 -0.57
C VAL A 79 10.93 5.26 -0.76
N GLN A 80 9.74 4.73 -1.02
CA GLN A 80 8.51 5.51 -1.18
C GLN A 80 7.61 5.53 0.05
N GLY A 81 7.73 4.53 0.90
CA GLY A 81 6.88 4.42 2.09
C GLY A 81 7.30 3.31 3.02
N LEU A 82 6.88 3.44 4.28
CA LEU A 82 6.92 2.39 5.28
C LEU A 82 5.62 1.59 5.19
N ILE A 83 5.72 0.27 5.22
CA ILE A 83 4.56 -0.63 5.18
C ILE A 83 4.17 -0.94 6.62
N ASP A 84 2.98 -0.48 7.01
CA ASP A 84 2.41 -0.80 8.32
C ASP A 84 1.97 -2.27 8.40
N GLU A 85 2.05 -2.82 9.61
CA GLU A 85 1.51 -4.14 9.87
C GLU A 85 -0.02 -4.11 9.91
N PRO A 86 -0.71 -5.13 9.36
CA PRO A 86 -2.15 -5.23 9.48
C PRO A 86 -2.52 -5.39 10.96
N THR A 87 -3.29 -4.44 11.50
CA THR A 87 -3.80 -4.52 12.87
C THR A 87 -4.55 -5.83 13.05
N LYS A 88 -4.14 -6.67 14.02
CA LYS A 88 -4.88 -7.88 14.38
C LYS A 88 -6.30 -7.47 14.76
N LYS A 89 -7.31 -7.90 13.98
CA LYS A 89 -8.72 -7.67 14.34
C LYS A 89 -8.93 -8.23 15.74
N LYS A 90 -9.25 -7.35 16.70
CA LYS A 90 -9.65 -7.79 18.04
C LYS A 90 -10.83 -8.73 17.86
N ARG A 91 -10.68 -10.00 18.27
CA ARG A 91 -11.78 -10.96 18.25
C ARG A 91 -12.92 -10.34 19.06
N THR A 92 -13.96 -9.86 18.39
CA THR A 92 -15.19 -9.44 19.06
C THR A 92 -15.61 -10.61 19.94
N ARG A 93 -15.68 -10.39 21.25
CA ARG A 93 -16.27 -11.37 22.16
C ARG A 93 -17.69 -11.59 21.65
N ARG A 94 -17.90 -12.71 20.95
CA ARG A 94 -19.23 -13.14 20.52
C ARG A 94 -19.97 -13.36 21.83
N ASN A 95 -20.87 -12.45 22.18
CA ASN A 95 -21.73 -12.62 23.36
C ASN A 95 -22.38 -14.00 23.24
N ARG A 96 -22.09 -14.88 24.19
CA ARG A 96 -22.76 -16.18 24.34
C ARG A 96 -24.16 -15.99 24.95
N SER A 97 -24.89 -14.96 24.55
CA SER A 97 -26.32 -14.85 24.86
C SER A 97 -27.07 -15.47 23.69
N GLY A 98 -27.40 -16.74 23.83
CA GLY A 98 -28.23 -17.49 22.89
C GLY A 98 -29.69 -17.02 22.92
N ILE A 99 -29.94 -15.81 22.43
CA ILE A 99 -31.29 -15.33 22.11
C ILE A 99 -31.18 -14.68 20.74
N GLY A 100 -31.64 -15.40 19.72
CA GLY A 100 -31.66 -14.94 18.34
C GLY A 100 -32.61 -13.76 18.19
N PHE A 101 -32.04 -12.56 18.04
CA PHE A 101 -32.75 -11.46 17.38
C PHE A 101 -32.45 -11.55 15.90
N GLN A 102 -33.37 -12.14 15.11
CA GLN A 102 -33.41 -11.84 13.69
C GLN A 102 -34.05 -10.45 13.55
N PRO A 103 -33.39 -9.47 12.90
CA PRO A 103 -34.05 -8.23 12.57
C PRO A 103 -35.20 -8.55 11.60
N VAL A 104 -36.44 -8.28 12.01
CA VAL A 104 -37.60 -8.37 11.14
C VAL A 104 -37.48 -7.22 10.14
N ILE A 105 -37.12 -7.54 8.90
CA ILE A 105 -37.10 -6.56 7.81
C ILE A 105 -38.58 -6.20 7.55
N PRO A 106 -38.99 -4.92 7.64
CA PRO A 106 -40.34 -4.55 7.26
C PRO A 106 -40.51 -4.80 5.76
N THR A 107 -41.40 -5.73 5.42
CA THR A 107 -41.85 -5.98 4.06
C THR A 107 -42.38 -4.67 3.49
N GLN A 108 -41.71 -4.11 2.47
CA GLN A 108 -42.27 -2.99 1.72
C GLN A 108 -43.57 -3.47 1.09
N THR A 109 -44.70 -2.92 1.52
CA THR A 109 -45.99 -3.04 0.87
C THR A 109 -45.85 -2.44 -0.53
N GLN A 110 -45.72 -3.30 -1.55
CA GLN A 110 -45.85 -2.87 -2.94
C GLN A 110 -47.27 -2.32 -3.13
N GLN A 111 -47.36 -1.05 -3.52
CA GLN A 111 -48.62 -0.45 -3.93
C GLN A 111 -49.10 -1.18 -5.21
N PRO A 112 -50.38 -1.56 -5.30
CA PRO A 112 -50.90 -2.17 -6.51
C PRO A 112 -50.89 -1.13 -7.64
N ASN A 113 -50.19 -1.46 -8.73
CA ASN A 113 -50.30 -0.71 -9.98
C ASN A 113 -51.76 -0.76 -10.44
N SER A 114 -52.38 0.41 -10.57
CA SER A 114 -53.67 0.59 -11.22
C SER A 114 -53.46 0.45 -12.73
N ASP A 115 -53.69 -0.75 -13.24
CA ASP A 115 -53.90 -0.97 -14.67
C ASP A 115 -55.27 -0.38 -15.06
N GLU A 116 -55.25 0.80 -15.68
CA GLU A 116 -56.40 1.43 -16.33
C GLU A 116 -56.27 1.22 -17.85
N PRO A 117 -57.18 0.46 -18.50
CA PRO A 117 -57.19 0.36 -19.96
C PRO A 117 -58.08 1.47 -20.53
N ALA A 118 -57.46 2.57 -20.96
CA ALA A 118 -58.13 3.60 -21.76
C ALA A 118 -57.95 3.30 -23.26
N ASP A 119 -58.93 2.55 -23.76
CA ASP A 119 -59.45 2.55 -25.11
C ASP A 119 -59.34 3.93 -25.80
N GLN A 120 -58.57 4.04 -26.90
CA GLN A 120 -58.84 5.02 -27.94
C GLN A 120 -58.54 4.48 -29.36
N PRO A 121 -59.39 4.85 -30.34
CA PRO A 121 -59.47 4.21 -31.64
C PRO A 121 -58.50 4.77 -32.69
N ASN A 122 -58.22 3.89 -33.64
CA ASN A 122 -57.42 4.05 -34.84
C ASN A 122 -57.89 5.22 -35.75
N GLN A 123 -56.99 6.17 -36.04
CA GLN A 123 -56.95 6.99 -37.27
C GLN A 123 -55.50 7.25 -37.67
#